data_AF-A0A124FTX5-F1
#
_entry.id   AF-A0A124FTX5-F1
#
_cell.length_a   1.000
_cell.length_b   1.000
_cell.length_c   1.000
_cell.angle_alpha   90.00
_cell.angle_beta   90.00
_cell.angle_gamma   90.00
#
_symmetry.space_group_name_H-M   'P 1'
#
loop_
_entity.id
_entity.type
_entity.pdbx_description
1 polymer ?
#
loop_
_entity_poly.entity_id
_entity_poly.type
_entity_poly.pdbx_seq_one_letter_code
_entity_poly.pdbx_strand_id
1 'polypeptide(L)' 'MNGKKLARNASVERIGNDFLELDPSEIGLKGSPTRVVRIGTPKLSRKVEMYEGSSIRDGIDEIKKRLAPYLEVNHE' A
#
# COMPACT_ATOMS: atom_id res chain seq x y z
N MET A 1 15.88 11.28 -31.50
CA MET A 1 16.43 12.25 -30.54
C MET A 1 15.74 13.63 -30.57
N ASN A 2 15.06 14.01 -31.65
CA ASN A 2 14.46 15.34 -31.82
C ASN A 2 13.38 15.67 -30.79
N GLY A 3 12.46 14.75 -30.47
CA GLY A 3 11.41 15.01 -29.48
C GLY A 3 11.93 15.34 -28.08
N LYS A 4 12.99 14.66 -27.60
CA LYS A 4 13.62 14.96 -26.30
C LYS A 4 14.31 16.33 -26.28
N LYS A 5 14.92 16.73 -27.40
CA LYS A 5 15.53 18.07 -27.56
C LYS A 5 14.46 19.17 -27.53
N LEU A 6 13.33 18.95 -28.20
CA LEU A 6 12.18 19.86 -28.17
C LEU A 6 11.60 19.98 -26.77
N ALA A 7 11.32 18.86 -26.10
CA ALA A 7 10.77 18.85 -24.75
C ALA A 7 11.69 19.54 -23.72
N ARG A 8 13.00 19.30 -23.79
CA ARG A 8 13.98 19.97 -22.91
C ARG A 8 13.99 21.49 -23.09
N ASN A 9 13.79 21.95 -24.32
CA ASN A 9 13.87 23.37 -24.67
C ASN A 9 12.52 24.09 -24.53
N ALA A 10 11.42 23.37 -24.30
CA ALA A 10 10.12 23.97 -24.09
C ALA A 10 10.08 24.69 -22.73
N SER A 11 9.42 25.85 -22.69
CA SER A 11 9.08 26.50 -21.43
C SER A 11 8.05 25.66 -20.69
N VAL A 12 8.34 25.28 -19.45
CA VAL A 12 7.39 24.60 -18.56
C VAL A 12 6.98 25.60 -17.49
N GLU A 13 5.73 26.02 -17.53
CA GLU A 13 5.16 26.89 -16.52
C GLU A 13 5.12 26.19 -15.17
N ARG A 14 5.49 26.90 -14.11
CA ARG A 14 5.41 26.40 -12.74
C ARG A 14 4.31 27.12 -12.02
N ILE A 15 3.28 26.36 -11.66
CA ILE A 15 2.17 26.84 -10.86
C ILE A 15 2.38 26.35 -9.43
N GLY A 16 2.45 27.29 -8.49
CA GLY A 16 2.66 27.03 -7.07
C GLY A 16 1.43 27.40 -6.23
N ASN A 17 1.49 27.11 -4.93
CA ASN A 17 0.39 27.36 -4.00
C ASN A 17 -0.04 28.84 -3.98
N ASP A 18 0.92 29.77 -4.04
CA ASP A 18 0.65 31.22 -4.04
C ASP A 18 -0.15 31.66 -5.27
N PHE A 19 0.12 31.05 -6.43
CA PHE A 19 -0.63 31.32 -7.67
C PHE A 19 -2.05 30.75 -7.61
N LEU A 20 -2.23 29.61 -6.93
CA LEU A 20 -3.52 28.93 -6.78
C LEU A 20 -4.33 29.42 -5.56
N GLU A 21 -3.78 30.36 -4.78
CA GLU A 21 -4.40 30.92 -3.58
C GLU A 21 -4.91 29.84 -2.59
N LEU A 22 -4.16 28.74 -2.44
CA LEU A 22 -4.55 27.63 -1.58
C LEU A 22 -4.33 27.96 -0.09
N ASP A 23 -5.28 27.61 0.78
CA ASP A 23 -5.12 27.73 2.23
C ASP A 23 -3.98 26.80 2.72
N PRO A 24 -2.90 27.34 3.33
CA PRO A 24 -1.80 26.53 3.85
C PRO A 24 -2.22 25.51 4.92
N SER A 25 -3.36 25.74 5.59
CA SER A 25 -3.90 24.83 6.61
C SER A 25 -4.57 23.60 6.03
N GLU A 26 -4.89 23.59 4.73
CA GLU A 26 -5.57 22.48 4.05
C GLU A 26 -4.64 21.66 3.14
N ILE A 27 -3.38 22.07 3.00
CA ILE A 27 -2.41 21.43 2.10
C ILE A 27 -1.15 20.94 2.80
N GLY A 28 -0.44 20.03 2.12
CA GLY A 28 0.82 19.46 2.58
C GLY A 28 0.69 18.72 3.92
N LEU A 29 1.77 18.71 4.70
CA LEU A 29 1.78 18.07 6.02
C LEU A 29 0.80 18.75 6.99
N LYS A 30 0.65 20.08 6.91
CA LYS A 30 -0.20 20.85 7.82
C LYS A 30 -1.67 20.46 7.68
N GLY A 31 -2.16 20.36 6.45
CA GLY A 31 -3.54 19.95 6.17
C GLY A 31 -3.82 18.46 6.13
N SER A 32 -2.79 17.60 6.23
CA SER A 32 -3.04 16.17 6.34
C SER A 32 -3.67 15.84 7.70
N PRO A 33 -4.76 15.06 7.79
CA PRO A 33 -5.33 14.64 9.07
C PRO A 33 -4.52 13.53 9.75
N THR A 34 -3.64 12.85 9.00
CA THR A 34 -2.85 11.72 9.48
C THR A 34 -1.36 12.03 9.55
N ARG A 35 -0.61 11.26 10.33
CA ARG A 35 0.85 11.43 10.50
C ARG A 35 1.54 10.08 10.42
N VAL A 36 2.66 10.04 9.71
CA VAL A 36 3.57 8.88 9.74
C VAL A 36 4.27 8.87 11.09
N VAL A 37 3.94 7.89 11.93
CA VAL A 37 4.57 7.71 13.25
C VAL A 37 5.73 6.73 13.23
N ARG A 38 5.77 5.82 12.24
CA ARG A 38 6.82 4.83 12.07
C ARG A 38 6.84 4.35 10.63
N ILE A 39 8.04 4.07 10.14
CA ILE A 39 8.27 3.38 8.87
C ILE A 39 9.03 2.09 9.21
N GLY A 40 8.62 0.98 8.61
CA GLY A 40 9.32 -0.29 8.74
C GLY A 40 9.21 -1.07 7.44
N THR A 41 10.32 -1.66 7.02
CA THR A 41 10.31 -2.60 5.90
C THR A 41 9.60 -3.87 6.34
N PRO A 42 8.56 -4.34 5.63
CA PRO A 42 7.90 -5.59 5.98
C PRO A 42 8.91 -6.73 5.92
N LYS A 43 8.99 -7.52 7.00
CA LYS A 43 9.78 -8.76 6.98
C LYS A 43 9.03 -9.78 6.13
N LEU A 44 9.68 -10.24 5.06
CA LEU A 44 9.15 -11.33 4.24
C LEU A 44 9.55 -12.68 4.87
N SER A 45 8.85 -13.10 5.92
CA SER A 45 9.00 -14.46 6.46
C SER A 45 7.90 -15.36 5.91
N ARG A 46 8.16 -15.97 4.74
CA ARG A 46 7.27 -17.01 4.21
C ARG A 46 7.80 -18.39 4.62
N LYS A 47 7.08 -19.07 5.51
CA LYS A 47 7.21 -20.50 5.73
C LYS A 47 6.04 -21.18 5.02
N VAL A 48 6.33 -21.97 3.99
CA VAL A 48 5.33 -22.70 3.22
C VAL A 48 5.39 -24.16 3.61
N GLU A 49 4.22 -24.76 3.82
CA GLU A 49 4.03 -26.20 4.00
C GLU A 49 3.12 -26.67 2.86
N MET A 50 3.57 -27.68 2.11
CA MET A 50 2.84 -28.23 0.98
C MET A 50 2.34 -29.62 1.34
N TYR A 51 1.05 -29.87 1.10
CA TYR A 51 0.38 -31.13 1.31
C TYR A 51 -0.05 -31.68 -0.05
N GLU A 52 0.30 -32.94 -0.34
CA GLU A 52 0.08 -33.57 -1.64
C GLU A 52 -0.12 -35.08 -1.49
N GLY A 53 -0.72 -35.70 -2.51
CA GLY A 53 -0.98 -37.15 -2.51
C GLY A 53 -1.79 -37.58 -1.29
N SER A 54 -1.22 -38.47 -0.48
CA SER A 54 -1.88 -39.03 0.70
C SER A 54 -2.07 -38.05 1.85
N SER A 55 -1.34 -36.91 1.89
CA SER A 55 -1.41 -35.93 2.99
C SER A 55 -2.43 -34.80 2.76
N ILE A 56 -3.23 -34.86 1.69
CA ILE A 56 -4.23 -33.83 1.37
C ILE A 56 -5.22 -33.60 2.52
N ARG A 57 -5.66 -34.66 3.21
CA ARG A 57 -6.60 -34.54 4.34
C ARG A 57 -5.99 -33.76 5.49
N ASP A 58 -4.73 -34.04 5.82
CA ASP A 58 -3.99 -33.33 6.86
C ASP A 58 -3.88 -31.83 6.53
N GLY A 59 -3.64 -31.50 5.25
CA GLY A 59 -3.61 -30.12 4.77
C GLY A 59 -4.95 -29.39 4.92
N ILE A 60 -6.07 -30.08 4.65
CA ILE A 60 -7.42 -29.52 4.86
C ILE A 60 -7.67 -29.22 6.33
N ASP A 61 -7.31 -30.14 7.24
CA ASP A 61 -7.53 -29.96 8.67
C ASP A 61 -6.65 -28.85 9.26
N GLU A 62 -5.42 -28.70 8.77
CA GLU A 62 -4.53 -27.59 9.13
C GLU A 62 -5.10 -26.24 8.66
N ILE A 63 -5.69 -26.17 7.46
CA ILE A 63 -6.36 -24.95 6.98
C ILE A 63 -7.56 -24.60 7.88
N LYS A 64 -8.42 -25.57 8.21
CA LYS A 64 -9.57 -25.34 9.11
C LYS A 64 -9.11 -24.75 10.44
N LYS A 65 -8.07 -25.34 11.04
CA LYS A 65 -7.49 -24.87 12.30
C LYS A 65 -6.97 -23.44 12.20
N ARG A 66 -6.31 -23.07 11.10
CA ARG A 66 -5.78 -21.71 10.87
C ARG A 66 -6.89 -20.67 10.67
N LEU A 67 -7.99 -21.05 10.03
CA LEU A 67 -9.09 -20.14 9.72
C LEU A 67 -10.12 -20.03 10.84
N ALA A 68 -10.23 -21.04 11.72
CA ALA A 68 -11.21 -21.08 12.81
C ALA A 68 -11.33 -19.78 13.65
N PRO A 69 -10.23 -19.10 14.04
CA PRO A 69 -10.33 -17.86 14.83
C PRO A 69 -11.00 -16.68 14.11
N TYR A 70 -11.13 -16.73 12.78
CA TYR A 70 -11.68 -15.65 11.96
C TYR A 70 -13.13 -15.90 11.53
N LEU A 71 -13.71 -17.04 11.90
CA LEU A 71 -15.08 -17.39 11.53
C LEU A 71 -16.13 -16.77 12.47
N GLU A 72 -15.71 -16.19 13.60
CA GLU A 72 -16.58 -15.52 14.58
C GLU A 72 -16.42 -13.99 14.57
N VAL A 73 -16.26 -13.38 13.40
CA VAL A 73 -16.49 -11.93 13.29
C VAL A 73 -17.98 -11.73 13.10
N ASN A 74 -18.67 -11.48 14.21
CA ASN A 74 -20.08 -11.15 14.27
C ASN A 74 -20.43 -10.10 13.22
N HIS A 75 -21.26 -10.49 12.27
CA HIS A 75 -22.00 -9.58 11.41
C HIS A 75 -23.08 -8.93 12.29
N GLU A 76 -22.75 -7.82 12.94
CA GLU A 76 -23.74 -6.83 13.42
C GLU A 76 -23.93 -5.74 12.37
#